data_AF-A0A5C7S1K3-F1
#
_entry.id   AF-A0A5C7S1K3-F1
#
_cell.length_a   1.000
_cell.length_b   1.000
_cell.length_c   1.000
_cell.angle_alpha   90.00
_cell.angle_beta   90.00
_cell.angle_gamma   90.00
#
_symmetry.space_group_name_H-M   'P 1'
#
loop_
_entity.id
_entity.type
_entity.pdbx_description
1 polymer ?
#
loop_
_entity_poly.entity_id
_entity_poly.type
_entity_poly.pdbx_seq_one_letter_code
_entity_poly.pdbx_strand_id
1 'polypeptide(L)'
;MYCKETGAILFVDDAHKLNGRKLQIARQCVLSSRLFVIAASEEQRLAPNLRAAVLHRNPQIFRLDSEVAYDATALLMWTFIALCLVAGWWEAGAVLGGLKLLGTGRRSARAD
;
A
#
# COMPACT_ATOMS: atom_id res chain seq x y z
N MET A 1 21.18 25.12 2.50
CA MET A 1 20.15 24.19 3.04
C MET A 1 20.85 22.87 3.32
N TYR A 2 20.72 22.34 4.54
CA TYR A 2 21.53 21.23 5.05
C TYR A 2 21.71 20.06 4.06
N CYS A 3 20.63 19.64 3.38
CA CYS A 3 20.68 18.52 2.43
C CYS A 3 21.54 18.79 1.18
N LYS A 4 21.65 20.06 0.75
CA LYS A 4 22.49 20.46 -0.39
C LYS A 4 23.97 20.52 0.00
N GLU A 5 24.26 20.95 1.22
CA GLU A 5 25.61 21.15 1.73
C GLU A 5 26.28 19.82 2.15
N THR A 6 25.50 18.89 2.71
CA THR A 6 26.02 17.60 3.18
C THR A 6 25.94 16.49 2.13
N GLY A 7 25.22 16.71 1.03
CA GLY A 7 24.94 15.65 0.04
C GLY A 7 24.09 14.50 0.61
N ALA A 8 23.37 14.75 1.71
CA ALA A 8 22.58 13.74 2.40
C ALA A 8 21.50 13.14 1.50
N ILE A 9 21.23 11.85 1.71
CA ILE A 9 20.12 11.14 1.09
C ILE A 9 18.85 11.46 1.88
N LEU A 10 17.83 11.97 1.18
CA LEU A 10 16.55 12.31 1.80
C LEU A 10 15.63 11.09 1.80
N PHE A 11 15.23 10.63 2.98
CA PHE A 11 14.18 9.62 3.13
C PHE A 11 12.88 10.27 3.59
N VAL A 12 11.79 9.97 2.89
CA VAL A 12 10.43 10.40 3.28
C VAL A 12 9.52 9.19 3.29
N ASP A 13 9.13 8.77 4.49
CA ASP A 13 8.13 7.71 4.65
C ASP A 13 6.71 8.31 4.72
N ASP A 14 5.71 7.51 4.34
CA ASP A 14 4.30 7.89 4.37
C ASP A 14 4.01 9.27 3.75
N ALA A 15 4.63 9.59 2.59
CA ALA A 15 4.57 10.94 2.02
C ALA A 15 3.15 11.43 1.66
N HIS A 16 2.19 10.51 1.57
CA HIS A 16 0.77 10.79 1.37
C HIS A 16 0.09 11.41 2.63
N LYS A 17 0.70 11.31 3.81
CA LYS A 17 0.24 11.96 5.06
C LYS A 17 0.77 13.38 5.22
N LEU A 18 1.69 13.84 4.36
CA LEU A 18 2.26 15.19 4.46
C LEU A 18 1.27 16.28 4.03
N ASN A 19 1.04 17.26 4.91
CA ASN A 19 0.18 18.40 4.65
C ASN A 19 0.79 19.73 5.17
N GLY A 20 0.20 20.85 4.74
CA GLY A 20 0.52 22.19 5.22
C GLY A 20 2.01 22.57 5.17
N ARG A 21 2.56 23.06 6.29
CA ARG A 21 3.96 23.51 6.40
C ARG A 21 4.96 22.36 6.26
N LYS A 22 4.63 21.16 6.75
CA LYS A 22 5.50 19.97 6.63
C LYS A 22 5.71 19.59 5.16
N LEU A 23 4.64 19.67 4.37
CA LEU A 23 4.71 19.43 2.92
C LEU A 23 5.61 20.44 2.20
N GLN A 24 5.53 21.73 2.56
CA GLN A 24 6.38 22.76 1.96
C GLN A 24 7.86 22.53 2.26
N ILE A 25 8.20 22.16 3.50
CA ILE A 25 9.58 21.84 3.89
C ILE A 25 10.06 20.59 3.15
N ALA A 26 9.27 19.52 3.14
CA ALA A 26 9.61 18.29 2.42
C ALA A 26 9.86 18.55 0.93
N ARG A 27 9.05 19.39 0.28
CA ARG A 27 9.26 19.81 -1.11
C ARG A 27 10.60 20.55 -1.29
N GLN A 28 10.94 21.48 -0.40
CA GLN A 28 12.22 22.19 -0.48
C GLN A 28 13.40 21.25 -0.26
N CYS A 29 13.27 20.27 0.65
CA CYS A 29 14.26 19.22 0.85
C CYS A 29 14.44 18.36 -0.40
N VAL A 30 13.36 17.91 -1.04
CA VAL A 30 13.43 17.12 -2.29
C VAL A 30 14.15 17.90 -3.38
N LEU A 31 13.79 19.17 -3.60
CA LEU A 31 14.43 20.01 -4.62
C LEU A 31 15.92 20.25 -4.36
N SER A 32 16.31 20.31 -3.08
CA SER A 32 17.70 20.59 -2.66
C SER A 32 18.56 19.33 -2.49
N SER A 33 17.94 18.16 -2.37
CA SER A 33 18.63 16.87 -2.20
C SER A 33 19.25 16.38 -3.51
N ARG A 34 20.35 15.62 -3.39
CA ARG A 34 20.99 14.95 -4.53
C ARG A 34 20.33 13.61 -4.83
N LEU A 35 20.01 12.86 -3.79
CA LEU A 35 19.27 11.59 -3.84
C LEU A 35 18.11 11.66 -2.85
N PHE A 36 16.98 11.08 -3.23
CA PHE A 36 15.83 10.93 -2.36
C PHE A 36 15.16 9.57 -2.57
N VAL A 37 14.57 9.05 -1.50
CA VAL A 37 13.73 7.84 -1.50
C VAL A 37 12.43 8.22 -0.80
N ILE A 38 11.32 7.97 -1.48
CA ILE A 38 9.99 8.35 -1.00
C ILE A 38 9.10 7.11 -1.01
N ALA A 39 8.50 6.81 0.13
CA ALA A 39 7.45 5.80 0.26
C ALA A 39 6.08 6.48 0.35
N ALA A 40 5.11 5.96 -0.40
CA ALA A 40 3.72 6.40 -0.37
C ALA A 40 2.81 5.22 -0.73
N SER A 41 1.58 5.25 -0.21
CA SER A 41 0.56 4.23 -0.51
C SER A 41 0.24 4.17 -2.02
N GLU A 42 0.07 5.32 -2.66
CA GLU A 42 -0.07 5.43 -4.11
C GLU A 42 0.58 6.73 -4.59
N GLU A 43 1.12 6.72 -5.81
CA GLU A 43 1.70 7.92 -6.44
C GLU A 43 0.67 9.06 -6.57
N GLN A 44 -0.58 8.71 -6.88
CA GLN A 44 -1.67 9.68 -7.06
C GLN A 44 -2.06 10.37 -5.75
N ARG A 45 -1.84 9.71 -4.60
CA ARG A 45 -2.14 10.25 -3.27
C ARG A 45 -1.09 11.23 -2.77
N LEU A 46 0.06 11.38 -3.43
CA LEU A 46 0.99 12.47 -3.13
C LEU A 46 0.35 13.82 -3.45
N ALA A 47 0.58 14.79 -2.57
CA ALA A 47 0.13 16.15 -2.80
C ALA A 47 0.70 16.70 -4.13
N PRO A 48 -0.11 17.41 -4.95
CA PRO A 48 0.26 17.81 -6.30
C PRO A 48 1.60 18.56 -6.38
N ASN A 49 1.85 19.43 -5.41
CA ASN A 49 3.07 20.24 -5.34
C ASN A 49 4.34 19.41 -5.10
N LEU A 50 4.24 18.35 -4.29
CA LEU A 50 5.36 17.44 -4.02
C LEU A 50 5.52 16.46 -5.19
N ARG A 51 4.41 15.93 -5.72
CA ARG A 51 4.40 15.04 -6.88
C ARG A 51 5.07 15.68 -8.09
N ALA A 52 4.77 16.94 -8.40
CA ALA A 52 5.43 17.67 -9.49
C ALA A 52 6.95 17.82 -9.28
N ALA A 53 7.40 18.10 -8.05
CA ALA A 53 8.82 18.23 -7.72
C ALA A 53 9.57 16.89 -7.85
N VAL A 54 8.91 15.80 -7.48
CA VAL A 54 9.44 14.43 -7.58
C VAL A 54 9.50 13.98 -9.04
N LEU A 55 8.40 14.09 -9.79
CA LEU A 55 8.32 13.69 -11.20
C LEU A 55 9.27 14.48 -12.11
N HIS A 56 9.51 15.76 -11.82
CA HIS A 56 10.45 16.58 -12.60
C HIS A 56 11.88 16.01 -12.59
N ARG A 57 12.24 15.23 -11.57
CA ARG A 57 13.55 14.56 -11.45
C ARG A 57 13.58 13.18 -12.13
N ASN A 58 12.50 12.76 -12.77
CA ASN A 58 12.35 11.47 -13.45
C ASN A 58 12.80 10.27 -12.56
N PRO A 59 12.13 10.06 -11.41
CA PRO A 59 12.55 9.09 -10.42
C PRO A 59 12.26 7.67 -10.88
N GLN A 60 13.05 6.71 -10.40
CA GLN A 60 12.71 5.30 -10.56
C GLN A 60 11.54 4.95 -9.62
N ILE A 61 10.45 4.47 -10.20
CA ILE A 61 9.23 4.12 -9.47
C ILE A 61 9.19 2.60 -9.31
N PHE A 62 9.21 2.15 -8.06
CA PHE A 62 8.97 0.75 -7.71
C PHE A 62 7.57 0.63 -7.13
N ARG A 63 6.67 -0.06 -7.84
CA ARG A 63 5.39 -0.47 -7.27
C ARG A 63 5.62 -1.77 -6.53
N LEU A 64 5.64 -1.69 -5.21
CA LEU A 64 5.55 -2.88 -4.38
C LEU A 64 4.09 -3.30 -4.39
N ASP A 65 3.71 -4.04 -5.43
CA ASP A 65 2.50 -4.85 -5.39
C ASP A 65 2.77 -5.96 -4.38
N SER A 66 2.51 -5.63 -3.11
CA SER A 66 2.30 -6.62 -2.07
C SER A 66 0.95 -7.27 -2.38
N GLU A 67 0.90 -8.08 -3.45
CA GLU A 67 -0.07 -9.16 -3.61
C GLU A 67 0.24 -10.20 -2.52
N VAL A 68 0.10 -9.82 -1.26
CA VAL A 68 0.08 -10.76 -0.14
C VAL A 68 -1.21 -11.52 -0.31
N ALA A 69 -1.15 -12.67 -1.00
CA ALA A 69 -1.91 -13.92 -0.88
C ALA A 69 -3.38 -13.84 -0.40
N TYR A 70 -4.04 -12.71 -0.57
CA TYR A 70 -5.40 -12.44 -0.10
C TYR A 70 -6.38 -13.20 -0.99
N ASP A 71 -6.08 -13.26 -2.29
CA ASP A 71 -6.79 -14.11 -3.24
C ASP A 71 -6.48 -15.59 -3.04
N ALA A 72 -5.25 -15.97 -2.67
CA ALA A 72 -4.93 -17.38 -2.44
C ALA A 72 -5.72 -17.97 -1.25
N THR A 73 -5.91 -17.19 -0.19
CA THR A 73 -6.72 -17.62 0.98
C THR A 73 -8.19 -17.74 0.61
N ALA A 74 -8.72 -16.79 -0.18
CA ALA A 74 -10.09 -16.86 -0.65
C ALA A 74 -10.30 -18.05 -1.61
N LEU A 75 -9.37 -18.30 -2.53
CA LEU A 75 -9.40 -19.44 -3.44
C LEU A 75 -9.34 -20.76 -2.66
N LEU A 76 -8.40 -20.90 -1.73
CA LEU A 76 -8.25 -22.08 -0.86
C LEU A 76 -9.53 -22.37 -0.06
N MET A 77 -10.16 -21.34 0.51
CA MET A 77 -11.40 -21.52 1.24
C MET A 77 -12.55 -21.98 0.33
N TRP A 78 -12.62 -21.50 -0.92
CA TRP A 78 -13.65 -21.93 -1.87
C TRP A 78 -13.41 -23.37 -2.35
N THR A 79 -12.15 -23.74 -2.60
CA THR A 79 -11.80 -25.11 -2.97
C THR A 79 -12.08 -26.09 -1.83
N PHE A 80 -11.80 -25.70 -0.58
CA PHE A 80 -12.10 -26.52 0.60
C PHE A 80 -13.61 -26.72 0.80
N ILE A 81 -14.42 -25.66 0.66
CA ILE A 81 -15.89 -25.75 0.70
C ILE A 81 -16.40 -26.67 -0.42
N ALA A 82 -15.91 -26.50 -1.65
CA ALA A 82 -16.29 -27.34 -2.78
C ALA A 82 -15.94 -28.82 -2.55
N LEU A 83 -14.77 -29.10 -1.96
CA LEU A 83 -14.33 -30.46 -1.64
C LEU A 83 -15.20 -31.11 -0.56
N CYS A 84 -15.61 -30.37 0.47
CA CYS A 84 -16.56 -30.86 1.49
C CYS A 84 -17.93 -31.21 0.89
N LEU A 85 -18.41 -30.42 -0.08
CA LEU A 85 -19.68 -30.69 -0.76
C LEU A 85 -19.60 -31.95 -1.65
N VAL A 86 -18.50 -32.12 -2.40
CA VAL A 86 -18.27 -33.32 -3.24
C VAL A 86 -18.09 -34.58 -2.39
N ALA A 87 -17.45 -34.47 -1.23
CA ALA A 87 -17.28 -35.58 -0.29
C ALA A 87 -18.56 -35.96 0.49
N GLY A 88 -19.68 -35.24 0.27
CA GLY A 88 -20.97 -35.50 0.94
C GLY A 88 -21.05 -34.96 2.38
N TRP A 89 -20.11 -34.12 2.81
CA TRP A 89 -20.09 -33.49 4.12
C TRP A 89 -20.82 -32.14 4.10
N TRP A 90 -22.14 -32.22 3.91
CA TRP A 90 -23.02 -31.06 3.75
C TRP A 90 -22.99 -30.10 4.96
N GLU A 91 -22.95 -30.63 6.18
CA GLU A 91 -22.87 -29.86 7.42
C GLU A 91 -21.57 -29.03 7.50
N ALA A 92 -20.43 -29.64 7.19
CA ALA A 92 -19.13 -28.97 7.22
C ALA A 92 -19.05 -27.89 6.14
N GLY A 93 -19.54 -28.17 4.93
CA GLY A 93 -19.61 -27.19 3.84
C GLY A 93 -20.50 -25.99 4.17
N ALA A 94 -21.65 -26.21 4.82
CA ALA A 94 -22.56 -25.15 5.24
C ALA A 94 -21.94 -24.24 6.31
N VAL A 95 -21.28 -24.83 7.33
CA VAL A 95 -20.59 -24.06 8.38
C VAL A 95 -19.43 -23.23 7.81
N LEU A 96 -18.58 -23.84 6.97
CA LEU A 96 -17.44 -23.16 6.35
C LEU A 96 -17.87 -22.06 5.37
N GLY A 97 -18.92 -22.31 4.58
CA GLY A 97 -19.53 -21.32 3.69
C GLY A 97 -20.13 -20.15 4.45
N GLY A 98 -20.87 -20.43 5.53
CA GLY A 98 -21.45 -19.39 6.40
C GLY A 98 -20.39 -18.51 7.04
N LEU A 99 -19.34 -19.11 7.62
CA LEU A 99 -18.22 -18.38 8.21
C LEU A 99 -17.48 -17.52 7.20
N LYS A 100 -17.27 -18.02 5.98
CA LYS A 100 -16.62 -17.26 4.91
C LYS A 100 -17.45 -16.04 4.50
N LEU A 101 -18.77 -16.22 4.32
CA LEU A 101 -19.67 -15.13 3.94
C LEU A 101 -19.74 -14.05 5.04
N LEU A 102 -19.74 -14.44 6.31
CA LEU A 102 -19.69 -13.51 7.44
C LEU A 102 -18.35 -12.78 7.56
N GLY A 103 -17.23 -13.45 7.23
CA GLY A 103 -15.89 -12.88 7.29
C GLY A 103 -15.53 -11.90 6.15
N THR A 104 -16.26 -11.93 5.03
CA THR A 104 -16.01 -11.06 3.86
C THR A 104 -16.49 -9.60 3.98
N GLY A 105 -16.83 -9.14 5.19
CA GLY A 105 -17.21 -7.74 5.42
C GLY A 105 -16.10 -6.77 5.00
N ARG A 106 -16.45 -5.74 4.21
CA ARG A 106 -15.64 -4.61 3.67
C ARG A 106 -14.78 -3.82 4.69
N ARG A 107 -14.62 -4.28 5.92
CA ARG A 107 -13.95 -3.58 7.04
C ARG A 107 -12.86 -4.37 7.77
N SER A 108 -12.51 -5.60 7.40
CA SER A 108 -11.50 -6.33 8.20
C SER A 108 -10.04 -5.91 7.97
N ALA A 109 -9.72 -5.11 6.94
CA ALA A 109 -8.33 -4.80 6.60
C ALA A 109 -8.11 -3.38 6.04
N ARG A 110 -8.46 -2.35 6.81
CA ARG A 110 -7.74 -1.07 6.71
C ARG A 110 -6.98 -0.86 8.02
N ALA A 111 -5.78 -1.43 8.09
CA ALA A 111 -4.73 -0.80 8.86
C ALA A 111 -4.24 0.40 8.01
N ASP A 112 -4.12 1.56 8.65
CA ASP A 112 -3.83 2.88 8.07
C ASP A 112 -2.78 2.93 6.96
#